data_AF-A0A957ZMD6-F1
#
_entry.id   AF-A0A957ZMD6-F1
#
_cell.length_a   1.000
_cell.length_b   1.000
_cell.length_c   1.000
_cell.angle_alpha   90.00
_cell.angle_beta   90.00
_cell.angle_gamma   90.00
#
_symmetry.space_group_name_H-M   'P 1'
#
loop_
_entity.id
_entity.type
_entity.pdbx_description
1 polymer ?
#
loop_
_entity_poly.entity_id
_entity_poly.type
_entity_poly.pdbx_seq_one_letter_code
_entity_poly.pdbx_strand_id
1 'polypeptide(L)' 'MMRIGIYNRHLATLGGGERYSLAIASLLAPANDVEVISHTAVDPAQIATRLHLPLDRVRYRVVPAQPAADLGPLSAEYDF' A
#
# COMPACT_ATOMS: atom_id res chain seq x y z
N MET A 1 -8.74 -13.24 -9.86
CA MET A 1 -7.99 -11.99 -9.63
C MET A 1 -8.63 -11.33 -8.43
N MET A 2 -7.87 -11.08 -7.36
CA MET A 2 -8.40 -10.59 -6.08
C MET A 2 -8.04 -9.12 -5.88
N ARG A 3 -8.85 -8.40 -5.12
CA ARG A 3 -8.55 -7.04 -4.65
C ARG A 3 -7.85 -7.15 -3.30
N ILE A 4 -6.61 -6.67 -3.21
CA ILE A 4 -5.79 -6.79 -2.00
C ILE A 4 -5.47 -5.39 -1.49
N GLY A 5 -5.86 -5.10 -0.25
CA GLY A 5 -5.60 -3.85 0.44
C GLY A 5 -4.44 -3.98 1.43
N ILE A 6 -3.32 -3.29 1.18
CA ILE A 6 -2.19 -3.25 2.12
C ILE A 6 -2.22 -1.92 2.87
N TYR A 7 -2.74 -1.93 4.10
CA TYR A 7 -2.74 -0.75 4.96
C TYR A 7 -1.37 -0.52 5.60
N ASN A 8 -0.76 0.63 5.31
CA ASN A 8 0.45 1.09 5.96
C ASN A 8 0.32 2.57 6.38
N ARG A 9 0.02 2.77 7.66
CA ARG A 9 -0.12 4.10 8.27
C ARG A 9 1.18 4.92 8.30
N HIS A 10 2.32 4.25 8.26
CA HIS A 10 3.65 4.85 8.36
C HIS A 10 4.37 4.89 7.02
N LEU A 11 3.67 4.67 5.90
CA LEU A 11 4.25 4.56 4.56
C LEU A 11 5.27 5.65 4.21
N ALA A 12 5.03 6.89 4.65
CA ALA A 12 5.89 8.04 4.39
C ALA A 12 7.27 7.99 5.09
N THR A 13 7.49 7.13 6.10
CA THR A 13 8.80 7.00 6.76
C THR A 13 9.82 6.34 5.83
N LEU A 14 9.36 5.48 4.92
CA LEU A 14 10.18 4.72 3.97
C LEU A 14 11.38 4.04 4.63
N GLY A 15 11.13 3.46 5.81
CA GLY A 15 12.07 2.66 6.58
C GLY A 15 12.07 1.19 6.18
N GLY A 16 12.67 0.35 7.03
CA GLY A 16 12.79 -1.09 6.76
C GLY A 16 11.45 -1.80 6.65
N GLY A 17 10.49 -1.51 7.54
CA GLY A 17 9.17 -2.14 7.54
C GLY A 17 8.36 -1.80 6.28
N GLU A 18 8.42 -0.54 5.85
CA GLU A 18 7.77 -0.05 4.64
C GLU A 18 8.30 -0.77 3.41
N ARG A 19 9.63 -0.99 3.34
CA ARG A 19 10.26 -1.75 2.25
C ARG A 19 9.68 -3.15 2.13
N TYR A 20 9.48 -3.87 3.23
CA TYR A 20 8.87 -5.20 3.18
C TYR A 20 7.42 -5.14 2.72
N SER A 21 6.61 -4.23 3.27
CA SER A 21 5.20 -4.10 2.86
C SER A 21 5.06 -3.79 1.36
N LEU A 22 5.92 -2.96 0.81
CA LEU A 22 5.92 -2.59 -0.62
C LEU A 22 6.52 -3.69 -1.51
N ALA A 23 7.49 -4.46 -1.02
CA ALA A 23 7.98 -5.64 -1.72
C ALA A 23 6.89 -6.71 -1.84
N ILE A 24 6.11 -6.93 -0.79
CA ILE A 24 4.93 -7.82 -0.83
C ILE A 24 3.91 -7.31 -1.86
N ALA A 25 3.59 -6.01 -1.82
CA ALA A 25 2.68 -5.39 -2.78
C ALA A 25 3.15 -5.62 -4.24
N SER A 26 4.43 -5.37 -4.48
CA SER A 26 5.10 -5.56 -5.77
C SER A 26 5.02 -7.01 -6.28
N LEU A 27 5.21 -7.99 -5.40
CA LEU A 27 5.14 -9.41 -5.76
C LEU A 27 3.71 -9.88 -6.06
N LEU A 28 2.70 -9.29 -5.41
CA LEU A 28 1.29 -9.68 -5.58
C LEU A 28 0.63 -9.01 -6.81
N ALA A 29 1.06 -7.80 -7.16
CA ALA A 29 0.47 -6.97 -8.21
C ALA A 29 0.43 -7.59 -9.62
N PRO A 30 1.38 -8.46 -10.04
CA PRO A 30 1.30 -9.08 -11.37
C PRO A 30 0.08 -9.98 -11.59
N ALA A 31 -0.55 -10.49 -10.51
CA ALA A 31 -1.66 -11.43 -10.59
C ALA A 31 -2.95 -10.92 -9.91
N ASN A 32 -2.90 -9.77 -9.25
CA ASN A 32 -3.98 -9.23 -8.40
C ASN A 32 -4.11 -7.72 -8.56
N ASP A 33 -5.27 -7.17 -8.18
CA ASP A 33 -5.47 -5.74 -8.04
C ASP A 33 -5.01 -5.31 -6.64
N VAL A 34 -3.80 -4.75 -6.54
CA VAL A 34 -3.17 -4.40 -5.25
C VAL A 34 -3.20 -2.89 -5.05
N GLU A 35 -3.71 -2.47 -3.89
CA GLU A 35 -3.71 -1.07 -3.47
C GLU A 35 -3.05 -0.92 -2.09
N VAL A 36 -2.07 -0.01 -2.01
CA VAL A 36 -1.46 0.39 -0.74
C VAL A 36 -2.21 1.59 -0.19
N ILE A 37 -2.69 1.46 1.03
CA ILE A 37 -3.55 2.44 1.70
C ILE A 37 -2.74 3.12 2.80
N SER A 38 -2.74 4.45 2.82
CA SER A 38 -2.05 5.24 3.84
C SER A 38 -2.88 6.44 4.29
N HIS A 39 -2.41 7.13 5.33
CA HIS A 39 -2.93 8.43 5.74
C HIS A 39 -2.12 9.61 5.21
N THR A 40 -0.97 9.33 4.61
CA THR A 40 -0.06 10.34 4.08
C THR A 40 0.09 10.15 2.59
N ALA A 41 0.00 11.24 1.85
CA ALA A 41 0.32 11.23 0.42
C ALA A 41 1.80 10.90 0.23
N VAL A 42 2.08 10.05 -0.74
CA VAL A 42 3.43 9.68 -1.15
C VAL A 42 3.53 9.73 -2.66
N ASP A 43 4.75 9.91 -3.16
CA ASP A 43 5.05 9.81 -4.58
C ASP A 43 5.52 8.38 -4.91
N PRO A 44 4.71 7.57 -5.63
CA PRO A 44 5.08 6.21 -5.99
C PRO A 44 6.38 6.11 -6.79
N ALA A 45 6.67 7.10 -7.65
CA ALA A 45 7.88 7.10 -8.45
C ALA A 45 9.11 7.31 -7.56
N GLN A 46 9.03 8.28 -6.63
CA GLN A 46 10.08 8.53 -5.65
C GLN A 46 10.34 7.30 -4.77
N ILE A 47 9.27 6.61 -4.33
CA ILE A 47 9.39 5.39 -3.52
C ILE A 47 10.04 4.27 -4.32
N ALA A 48 9.57 4.01 -5.54
CA ALA A 48 10.08 2.96 -6.41
C ALA A 48 11.59 3.15 -6.65
N THR A 49 12.02 4.39 -6.94
CA THR A 49 13.44 4.73 -7.11
C THR A 49 14.23 4.53 -5.81
N ARG A 50 13.73 5.04 -4.67
CA ARG A 50 14.44 4.96 -3.38
C ARG A 50 14.63 3.52 -2.89
N LEU A 51 13.61 2.67 -3.08
CA LEU A 51 13.61 1.31 -2.54
C LEU A 51 14.07 0.25 -3.55
N HIS A 52 14.26 0.64 -4.81
CA HIS A 52 14.57 -0.24 -5.94
C HIS A 52 13.54 -1.37 -6.09
N LEU A 53 12.25 -1.02 -6.06
CA LEU A 53 11.13 -1.96 -6.19
C LEU A 53 10.29 -1.64 -7.43
N PRO A 54 9.81 -2.67 -8.17
CA PRO A 54 8.86 -2.45 -9.25
C PRO A 54 7.46 -2.23 -8.68
N LEU A 55 7.01 -0.97 -8.68
CA LEU A 55 5.74 -0.55 -8.08
C LEU A 55 4.75 0.03 -9.12
N ASP A 56 5.06 -0.12 -10.41
CA ASP A 56 4.28 0.38 -11.54
C ASP A 56 2.86 -0.21 -11.63
N ARG A 57 2.64 -1.38 -11.02
CA ARG A 57 1.35 -2.07 -10.96
C ARG A 57 0.62 -1.94 -9.61
N VAL A 58 1.20 -1.18 -8.68
CA VAL A 58 0.61 -0.98 -7.34
C VAL A 58 -0.16 0.34 -7.34
N ARG A 59 -1.43 0.29 -6.92
CA ARG A 59 -2.25 1.50 -6.71
C ARG A 59 -1.99 2.07 -5.32
N TYR A 60 -2.22 3.37 -5.15
CA TYR A 60 -2.03 4.06 -3.88
C TYR A 60 -3.29 4.86 -3.54
N ARG A 61 -3.78 4.70 -2.31
CA ARG A 61 -4.94 5.43 -1.80
C ARG A 61 -4.58 6.11 -0.49
N VAL A 62 -4.87 7.41 -0.43
CA VAL A 62 -4.79 8.18 0.81
C VAL A 62 -6.19 8.29 1.41
N VAL A 63 -6.34 7.92 2.66
CA VAL A 63 -7.59 8.05 3.42
C VAL A 63 -7.37 8.93 4.65
N PRO A 64 -8.40 9.65 5.15
CA PRO A 64 -8.27 10.44 6.37
C PRO A 64 -7.68 9.64 7.53
N ALA A 65 -6.86 10.30 8.35
CA ALA A 65 -6.27 9.69 9.53
C ALA A 65 -7.37 9.26 10.51
N GLN A 66 -7.39 7.98 10.85
CA GLN A 66 -8.35 7.41 11.79
C GLN A 66 -7.72 6.24 12.56
N PRO A 67 -8.26 5.87 13.73
CA PRO A 67 -7.86 4.65 14.42
C PRO A 67 -7.95 3.42 13.50
N ALA A 68 -6.99 2.50 13.64
CA ALA A 68 -6.99 1.29 12.83
C ALA A 68 -8.25 0.42 13.03
N ALA A 69 -8.84 0.48 14.23
CA ALA A 69 -10.11 -0.19 14.54
C ALA A 69 -11.28 0.28 13.66
N ASP A 70 -11.20 1.51 13.13
CA ASP A 70 -12.26 2.12 12.32
C ASP A 70 -12.06 1.84 10.82
N LEU A 71 -11.09 1.00 10.44
CA LEU A 71 -10.85 0.60 9.05
C LEU A 71 -11.80 -0.51 8.57
N GLY A 72 -12.65 -1.08 9.42
CA GLY A 72 -13.55 -2.19 9.06
C GLY A 72 -14.40 -1.94 7.80
N PRO A 73 -15.05 -0.76 7.66
CA PRO A 73 -15.77 -0.44 6.43
C PRO A 73 -14.88 -0.36 5.18
N LEU A 74 -13.64 0.12 5.34
CA LEU A 74 -12.67 0.20 4.24
C LEU A 74 -12.15 -1.18 3.84
N SER A 75 -11.86 -2.05 4.81
CA SER A 75 -11.38 -3.40 4.52
C SER A 75 -12.41 -4.24 3.75
N ALA A 76 -13.70 -3.94 3.91
CA ALA A 76 -14.77 -4.60 3.16
C ALA A 76 -14.75 -4.32 1.65
N GLU A 77 -13.96 -3.34 1.17
CA GLU A 77 -13.76 -3.09 -0.25
C GLU A 77 -12.80 -4.10 -0.92
N TYR A 78 -12.07 -4.90 -0.13
CA TYR A 78 -11.02 -5.81 -0.58
C TYR A 78 -11.34 -7.26 -0.17
N ASP A 79 -10.80 -8.22 -0.94
CA ASP A 79 -10.90 -9.64 -0.64
C ASP A 79 -9.90 -10.06 0.46
N PHE A 80 -8.78 -9.32 0.57
CA PHE A 80 -7.69 -9.52 1.53
C PHE A 80 -7.09 -8.18 1.98
#